data_AF-A0A924T410-F1
#
_entry.id   AF-A0A924T410-F1
#
_cell.length_a   1.000
_cell.length_b   1.000
_cell.length_c   1.000
_cell.angle_alpha   90.00
_cell.angle_beta   90.00
_cell.angle_gamma   90.00
#
_symmetry.space_group_name_H-M   'P 1'
#
loop_
_entity.id
_entity.type
_entity.pdbx_description
1 polymer ?
#
loop_
_entity_poly.entity_id
_entity_poly.type
_entity_poly.pdbx_seq_one_letter_code
_entity_poly.pdbx_strand_id
1 'polypeptide(L)'
;MTSPVISGSVVWSGDNPGIYLQNDSGEWQSLAVYFRVVTSKHGSGSGIVVLGAPRTASGWPASQNLCISTNEPLLRWLVSDFVARFGAFRGMAGLQSMTYLAATTAST
;
A
#
# COMPACT_ATOMS: atom_id res chain seq x y z
N MET A 1 0.72 3.04 36.86
CA MET A 1 0.86 2.71 35.43
C MET A 1 2.31 2.91 35.04
N THR A 2 3.01 1.85 34.62
CA THR A 2 4.40 1.94 34.17
C THR A 2 4.45 2.62 32.80
N SER A 3 5.23 3.69 32.68
CA SER A 3 5.46 4.36 31.41
C SER A 3 6.10 3.42 30.39
N PRO A 4 5.81 3.57 29.08
CA PRO A 4 6.47 2.78 28.05
C PRO A 4 7.98 2.99 28.09
N VAL A 5 8.75 1.91 27.84
CA VAL A 5 10.22 1.93 27.82
C VAL A 5 10.78 2.82 26.70
N ILE A 6 10.01 3.00 25.62
CA ILE A 6 10.34 3.92 24.52
C ILE A 6 9.41 5.14 24.61
N SER A 7 10.00 6.29 24.90
CA SER A 7 9.35 7.60 24.80
C SER A 7 9.12 7.93 23.32
N GLY A 8 7.94 7.61 22.79
CA GLY A 8 7.60 7.86 21.39
C GLY A 8 6.19 7.44 21.04
N SER A 9 5.67 7.94 19.93
CA SER A 9 4.39 7.51 19.37
C SER A 9 4.61 6.38 18.35
N VAL A 10 3.80 5.32 18.43
CA VAL A 10 3.76 4.28 17.39
C VAL A 10 3.23 4.92 16.11
N VAL A 11 4.05 4.97 15.06
CA VAL A 11 3.65 5.53 13.77
C VAL A 11 2.58 4.65 13.14
N TRP A 12 2.86 3.35 13.02
CA TRP A 12 1.89 2.27 12.83
C TRP A 12 2.50 0.92 13.20
N SER A 13 1.68 -0.13 13.37
CA SER A 13 2.11 -1.52 13.55
C SER A 13 1.17 -2.46 12.80
N GLY A 14 1.69 -3.56 12.28
CA GLY A 14 0.96 -4.53 11.46
C GLY A 14 1.85 -5.32 10.51
N ASP A 15 1.24 -5.95 9.52
CA ASP A 15 1.91 -6.74 8.48
C ASP A 15 1.87 -6.01 7.13
N ASN A 16 2.92 -6.19 6.32
CA ASN A 16 2.96 -5.64 4.96
C ASN A 16 3.61 -6.56 3.89
N PRO A 17 3.10 -7.80 3.68
CA PRO A 17 3.68 -8.71 2.70
C PRO A 17 3.57 -8.16 1.28
N GLY A 18 4.65 -8.32 0.50
CA GLY A 18 4.74 -7.90 -0.90
C GLY A 18 4.95 -9.07 -1.85
N ILE A 19 4.43 -8.95 -3.06
CA ILE A 19 4.67 -9.87 -4.18
C ILE A 19 5.10 -9.01 -5.37
N TYR A 20 6.30 -9.25 -5.88
CA TYR A 20 6.89 -8.46 -6.97
C TYR A 20 7.31 -9.38 -8.11
N LEU A 21 6.97 -8.99 -9.33
CA LEU A 21 7.37 -9.70 -10.55
C LEU A 21 8.31 -8.83 -11.37
N GLN A 22 9.48 -9.37 -11.71
CA GLN A 22 10.39 -8.81 -12.70
C GLN A 22 10.44 -9.68 -13.94
N ASN A 23 10.72 -9.07 -15.10
CA ASN A 23 11.20 -9.81 -16.27
C ASN A 23 12.70 -10.12 -16.14
N ASP A 24 13.25 -10.83 -17.13
CA ASP A 24 14.66 -11.21 -17.16
C ASP A 24 15.63 -10.01 -17.18
N SER A 25 15.16 -8.85 -17.63
CA SER A 25 15.90 -7.58 -17.64
C SER A 25 15.88 -6.86 -16.28
N GLY A 26 15.18 -7.41 -15.28
CA GLY A 26 15.02 -6.80 -13.96
C GLY A 26 13.95 -5.70 -13.91
N GLU A 27 13.13 -5.53 -14.95
CA GLU A 27 12.06 -4.52 -14.95
C GLU A 27 10.82 -5.02 -14.24
N TRP A 28 10.29 -4.21 -13.32
CA TRP A 28 9.03 -4.50 -12.62
C TRP A 28 7.85 -4.57 -13.58
N GLN A 29 7.25 -5.76 -13.68
CA GLN A 29 6.06 -6.02 -14.50
C GLN A 29 4.77 -5.89 -13.67
N SER A 30 4.80 -6.36 -12.43
CA SER A 30 3.67 -6.26 -11.51
C SER A 30 4.15 -6.15 -10.07
N LEU A 31 3.47 -5.33 -9.29
CA LEU A 31 3.80 -5.09 -7.89
C LEU A 31 2.52 -5.15 -7.06
N ALA A 32 2.56 -5.89 -5.95
CA ALA A 32 1.51 -5.85 -4.95
C ALA A 32 2.10 -5.72 -3.55
N VAL A 33 1.48 -4.90 -2.71
CA VAL A 33 1.76 -4.88 -1.28
C VAL A 33 0.44 -4.80 -0.51
N TYR A 34 0.23 -5.79 0.35
CA TYR A 34 -0.91 -5.82 1.26
C TYR A 34 -0.50 -5.19 2.59
N PHE A 35 -1.46 -4.59 3.29
CA PHE A 35 -1.31 -4.06 4.64
C PHE A 35 -2.41 -4.63 5.53
N ARG A 36 -2.04 -5.12 6.71
CA ARG A 36 -2.94 -5.39 7.84
C ARG A 36 -2.47 -4.57 9.02
N VAL A 37 -3.04 -3.38 9.19
CA VAL A 37 -2.64 -2.44 10.24
C VAL A 37 -3.45 -2.67 11.50
N VAL A 38 -2.74 -2.93 12.59
CA VAL A 38 -3.32 -3.11 13.94
C VAL A 38 -3.49 -1.77 14.65
N THR A 39 -2.54 -0.85 14.48
CA THR A 39 -2.61 0.49 15.09
C THR A 39 -1.93 1.53 14.20
N SER A 40 -2.50 2.73 14.14
CA SER A 40 -1.93 3.94 13.52
C SER A 40 -2.71 5.18 13.99
N LYS A 41 -2.23 6.38 13.65
CA LYS A 41 -2.99 7.63 13.87
C LYS A 41 -4.31 7.71 13.08
N HIS A 42 -4.50 6.86 12.07
CA HIS A 42 -5.73 6.78 11.26
C HIS A 42 -6.62 5.59 11.64
N GLY A 43 -6.33 4.92 12.77
CA GLY A 43 -7.00 3.70 13.20
C GLY A 43 -6.42 2.44 12.55
N SER A 44 -7.11 1.31 12.73
CA SER A 44 -6.77 0.03 12.10
C SER A 44 -7.42 -0.09 10.72
N GLY A 45 -6.96 -1.07 9.94
CA GLY A 45 -7.54 -1.36 8.63
C GLY A 45 -6.69 -2.31 7.81
N SER A 46 -7.28 -2.80 6.72
CA SER A 46 -6.57 -3.63 5.75
C SER A 46 -6.72 -3.07 4.35
N GLY A 47 -5.73 -3.29 3.50
CA GLY A 47 -5.81 -2.91 2.11
C GLY A 47 -4.66 -3.42 1.27
N ILE A 48 -4.81 -3.36 -0.04
CA ILE A 48 -3.78 -3.78 -1.00
C ILE A 48 -3.57 -2.68 -2.03
N VAL A 49 -2.30 -2.40 -2.32
CA VAL A 49 -1.89 -1.65 -3.51
C VAL A 49 -1.47 -2.66 -4.56
N VAL A 50 -2.07 -2.61 -5.74
CA VAL A 50 -1.73 -3.44 -6.90
C VAL A 50 -1.37 -2.52 -8.04
N LEU A 51 -0.18 -2.69 -8.60
CA LEU A 51 0.25 -2.09 -9.86
C LEU A 51 0.50 -3.20 -10.88
N GLY A 52 -0.53 -3.56 -11.64
CA GLY A 52 -0.42 -4.50 -12.77
C GLY A 52 0.21 -3.87 -14.03
N ALA A 53 0.28 -2.54 -14.08
CA ALA A 53 1.03 -1.80 -15.10
C ALA A 53 1.81 -0.65 -14.44
N PRO A 54 2.90 -0.92 -13.68
CA PRO A 54 3.56 0.06 -12.82
C PRO A 54 4.03 1.33 -13.54
N ARG A 55 4.42 1.21 -14.80
CA ARG A 55 4.93 2.35 -15.60
C ARG A 55 3.83 3.11 -16.37
N THR A 56 2.59 2.64 -16.36
CA THR A 56 1.48 3.26 -17.09
C THR A 56 0.69 4.19 -16.16
N ALA A 57 0.57 5.46 -16.52
CA ALA A 57 -0.16 6.49 -15.77
C ALA A 57 -1.70 6.39 -15.96
N SER A 58 -2.27 5.23 -15.68
CA SER A 58 -3.72 4.97 -15.69
C SER A 58 -4.13 4.10 -14.51
N GLY A 59 -5.38 4.24 -14.08
CA GLY A 59 -6.00 3.43 -13.03
C GLY A 59 -7.02 2.43 -13.59
N TRP A 60 -7.66 1.67 -12.70
CA TRP A 60 -8.79 0.80 -13.04
C TRP A 60 -9.97 1.60 -13.62
N PRO A 61 -10.66 1.12 -14.69
CA PRO A 61 -10.48 -0.18 -15.34
C PRO A 61 -9.49 -0.19 -16.52
N ALA A 62 -8.95 0.96 -16.93
CA ALA A 62 -8.04 1.05 -18.08
C ALA A 62 -6.69 0.34 -17.82
N SER A 63 -6.27 0.23 -16.57
CA SER A 63 -5.10 -0.56 -16.16
C SER A 63 -5.33 -1.17 -14.79
N GLN A 64 -4.63 -2.26 -14.50
CA GLN A 64 -4.72 -2.98 -13.22
C GLN A 64 -3.92 -2.26 -12.10
N ASN A 65 -3.97 -0.93 -12.08
CA ASN A 65 -3.37 -0.08 -11.05
C ASN A 65 -4.49 0.40 -10.12
N LEU A 66 -4.55 -0.15 -8.91
CA LEU A 66 -5.61 0.11 -7.96
C LEU A 66 -5.16 -0.08 -6.51
N CYS A 67 -5.85 0.61 -5.61
CA CYS A 67 -5.74 0.43 -4.16
C CYS A 67 -7.12 0.06 -3.61
N ILE A 68 -7.26 -1.11 -3.00
CA ILE A 68 -8.50 -1.54 -2.33
C ILE A 68 -8.31 -1.50 -0.82
N SER A 69 -9.21 -0.87 -0.07
CA SER A 69 -9.03 -0.67 1.38
C SER A 69 -10.33 -0.66 2.19
N THR A 70 -10.27 -1.17 3.43
CA THR A 70 -11.34 -1.00 4.44
C THR A 70 -11.23 0.33 5.21
N ASN A 71 -10.10 1.04 5.08
CA ASN A 71 -9.84 2.33 5.70
C ASN A 71 -9.04 3.20 4.72
N GLU A 72 -9.75 3.98 3.90
CA GLU A 72 -9.13 4.78 2.84
C GLU A 72 -8.17 5.86 3.36
N PRO A 73 -8.49 6.66 4.40
CA PRO A 73 -7.54 7.62 4.97
C PRO A 73 -6.22 6.98 5.39
N LEU A 74 -6.27 5.81 6.04
CA LEU A 74 -5.09 5.03 6.41
C LEU A 74 -4.27 4.63 5.18
N LEU A 75 -4.90 4.02 4.16
CA LEU A 75 -4.16 3.54 2.98
C LEU A 75 -3.59 4.67 2.14
N ARG A 76 -4.28 5.81 2.03
CA ARG A 76 -3.73 7.00 1.36
C ARG A 76 -2.46 7.48 2.05
N TRP A 77 -2.47 7.55 3.39
CA TRP A 77 -1.30 7.92 4.16
C TRP A 77 -0.16 6.89 4.04
N LEU A 78 -0.47 5.59 4.07
CA LEU A 78 0.54 4.55 3.82
C LEU A 78 1.14 4.66 2.43
N VAL A 79 0.32 4.97 1.42
CA VAL A 79 0.80 5.15 0.04
C VAL A 79 1.77 6.33 -0.06
N SER A 80 1.39 7.50 0.46
CA SER A 80 2.21 8.71 0.36
C SER A 80 3.48 8.64 1.19
N ASP A 81 3.40 8.08 2.39
CA ASP A 81 4.48 8.15 3.38
C ASP A 81 5.35 6.88 3.41
N PHE A 82 4.87 5.75 2.90
CA PHE A 82 5.62 4.48 2.95
C PHE A 82 5.79 3.86 1.57
N VAL A 83 4.70 3.51 0.88
CA VAL A 83 4.76 2.77 -0.39
C VAL A 83 5.54 3.54 -1.46
N ALA A 84 5.32 4.86 -1.60
CA ALA A 84 6.05 5.69 -2.54
C ALA A 84 7.59 5.71 -2.31
N ARG A 85 8.04 5.28 -1.13
CA ARG A 85 9.47 5.22 -0.76
C ARG A 85 10.08 3.82 -0.95
N PHE A 86 9.27 2.77 -1.10
CA PHE A 86 9.74 1.41 -1.36
C PHE A 86 10.48 1.33 -2.69
N GLY A 87 11.59 0.59 -2.74
CA GLY A 87 12.46 0.53 -3.92
C GLY A 87 11.73 0.12 -5.20
N ALA A 88 10.80 -0.83 -5.11
CA ALA A 88 10.03 -1.30 -6.25
C ALA A 88 8.95 -0.31 -6.73
N PHE A 89 8.40 0.50 -5.84
CA PHE A 89 7.25 1.39 -6.13
C PHE A 89 7.66 2.83 -6.44
N ARG A 90 8.85 3.25 -6.01
CA ARG A 90 9.33 4.63 -6.17
C ARG A 90 9.36 5.01 -7.65
N GLY A 91 8.68 6.11 -7.98
CA GLY A 91 8.64 6.66 -9.34
C GLY A 91 7.75 5.90 -10.32
N MET A 92 6.98 4.90 -9.87
CA MET A 92 6.02 4.20 -10.72
C MET A 92 4.83 5.12 -11.04
N ALA A 93 4.62 5.39 -12.33
CA ALA A 93 3.53 6.25 -12.80
C ALA A 93 2.16 5.70 -12.39
N GLY A 94 2.02 4.37 -12.39
CA GLY A 94 0.81 3.68 -11.95
C GLY A 94 0.43 3.97 -10.50
N LEU A 95 1.40 4.22 -9.61
CA LEU A 95 1.13 4.56 -8.22
C LEU A 95 0.43 5.92 -8.07
N GLN A 96 0.76 6.86 -8.95
CA GLN A 96 0.20 8.22 -8.93
C GLN A 96 -1.20 8.27 -9.54
N SER A 97 -1.50 7.38 -10.48
CA SER A 97 -2.76 7.34 -11.25
C SER A 97 -3.72 6.24 -10.81
N MET A 98 -3.37 5.42 -9.82
CA MET A 98 -4.18 4.27 -9.43
C MET A 98 -5.55 4.68 -8.90
N THR A 99 -6.54 3.82 -9.15
CA THR A 99 -7.90 4.02 -8.65
C THR A 99 -8.02 3.53 -7.21
N TYR A 100 -8.57 4.33 -6.31
CA TYR A 100 -8.88 3.94 -4.94
C TYR A 100 -10.29 3.36 -4.87
N LEU A 101 -10.44 2.19 -4.26
CA LEU A 101 -11.68 1.44 -4.14
C LEU A 101 -11.90 1.04 -2.67
N ALA A 102 -13.16 1.12 -2.23
CA ALA A 102 -13.54 0.65 -0.91
C ALA A 102 -13.68 -0.88 -0.91
N ALA A 103 -13.13 -1.53 0.12
CA ALA A 103 -13.42 -2.91 0.45
C ALA A 103 -14.62 -2.97 1.38
N THR A 104 -15.56 -3.87 1.13
CA THR A 104 -16.73 -4.08 1.99
C THR A 104 -16.40 -4.95 3.20
N THR A 105 -15.49 -5.91 3.06
CA THR A 105 -14.97 -6.76 4.13
C THR A 105 -13.51 -7.13 3.86
N ALA A 106 -12.78 -7.49 4.92
CA ALA A 106 -11.50 -8.17 4.84
C ALA A 106 -11.52 -9.32 5.85
N SER A 107 -11.34 -10.56 5.39
CA SER A 107 -11.29 -11.72 6.27
C SER A 107 -9.97 -11.73 7.05
N THR A 108 -10.06 -11.96 8.36
CA THR A 108 -8.92 -12.02 9.30
C THR A 108 -8.26 -13.37 9.37
#